data_AF-A0A9X8YRZ2-F1
#
_entry.id   AF-A0A9X8YRZ2-F1
#
_cell.length_a   1.000
_cell.length_b   1.000
_cell.length_c   1.000
_cell.angle_alpha   90.00
_cell.angle_beta   90.00
_cell.angle_gamma   90.00
#
_symmetry.space_group_name_H-M   'P 1'
#
loop_
_entity.id
_entity.type
_entity.pdbx_description
1 polymer ?
#
loop_
_entity_poly.entity_id
_entity_poly.type
_entity_poly.pdbx_seq_one_letter_code
_entity_poly.pdbx_strand_id
1 'polypeptide(L)'
;PRLKQDDVVYFKNASSCGTETAISVPCMFSNMPRKEYDATQATHQEGMLDVLAHAGVNVLWRDNDGGCKGACDRVPHIDMTKLKLPQDCDGEVCMDNVLLYKLNDYINSLKDDGVIVLHQMGSHGPAYYRRSTPEFQAFSPTCNSNQIQDCSHEQLVNTYDNSILYTDAMLDATIKLLRQYDDRFNTALVYLSDH
;
A
#
# COMPACT_ATOMS: atom_id res chain seq x y z
N PRO A 1 10.68 14.47 6.47
CA PRO A 1 10.39 13.15 5.87
C PRO A 1 11.39 12.11 6.37
N ARG A 2 10.87 10.98 6.84
CA ARG A 2 11.59 9.85 7.40
C ARG A 2 12.34 9.09 6.32
N LEU A 3 11.72 8.88 5.15
CA LEU A 3 12.37 8.17 4.03
C LEU A 3 13.64 8.86 3.52
N LYS A 4 13.75 10.19 3.69
CA LYS A 4 15.00 10.92 3.38
C LYS A 4 16.17 10.49 4.29
N GLN A 5 15.89 10.03 5.51
CA GLN A 5 16.87 9.56 6.48
C GLN A 5 17.22 8.07 6.25
N ASP A 6 16.36 7.33 5.58
CA ASP A 6 16.54 5.89 5.31
C ASP A 6 17.41 5.58 4.07
N ASP A 7 17.93 6.61 3.39
CA ASP A 7 18.77 6.53 2.18
C ASP A 7 18.10 5.76 1.04
N VAL A 8 16.81 6.02 0.81
CA VAL A 8 16.02 5.34 -0.24
C VAL A 8 16.40 5.81 -1.64
N VAL A 9 16.31 4.89 -2.60
CA VAL A 9 16.40 5.23 -4.02
C VAL A 9 15.07 5.82 -4.48
N TYR A 10 15.08 7.08 -4.92
CA TYR A 10 13.89 7.77 -5.40
C TYR A 10 13.86 7.88 -6.93
N PHE A 11 12.78 7.38 -7.53
CA PHE A 11 12.53 7.45 -8.97
C PHE A 11 11.70 8.70 -9.31
N LYS A 12 12.37 9.74 -9.83
CA LYS A 12 11.72 11.03 -10.17
C LYS A 12 10.73 10.94 -11.33
N ASN A 13 10.91 9.96 -12.23
CA ASN A 13 10.13 9.81 -13.45
C ASN A 13 9.46 8.44 -13.43
N ALA A 14 8.22 8.40 -12.97
CA ALA A 14 7.36 7.22 -12.97
C ALA A 14 5.98 7.60 -13.53
N SER A 15 5.27 6.62 -14.08
CA SER A 15 3.90 6.79 -14.58
C SER A 15 3.11 5.52 -14.34
N SER A 16 1.88 5.67 -13.89
CA SER A 16 0.97 4.56 -13.61
C SER A 16 0.46 3.89 -14.90
N CYS A 17 -0.09 2.69 -14.74
CA CYS A 17 -0.81 2.00 -15.79
C CYS A 17 -2.10 2.75 -16.19
N GLY A 18 -2.86 3.22 -15.19
CA GLY A 18 -4.12 3.93 -15.35
C GLY A 18 -4.33 4.99 -14.27
N THR A 19 -5.56 5.46 -14.12
CA THR A 19 -5.94 6.51 -13.16
C THR A 19 -7.01 6.02 -12.17
N GLU A 20 -7.17 4.70 -12.06
CA GLU A 20 -8.07 4.05 -11.12
C GLU A 20 -7.48 2.72 -10.67
N THR A 21 -7.67 2.40 -9.39
CA THR A 21 -7.15 1.17 -8.76
C THR A 21 -7.58 -0.08 -9.52
N ALA A 22 -8.82 -0.11 -10.03
CA ALA A 22 -9.37 -1.25 -10.78
C ALA A 22 -8.62 -1.58 -12.08
N ILE A 23 -7.89 -0.62 -12.65
CA ILE A 23 -7.05 -0.81 -13.85
C ILE A 23 -5.59 -0.93 -13.46
N SER A 24 -5.11 -0.02 -12.60
CA SER A 24 -3.69 0.06 -12.27
C SER A 24 -3.19 -1.17 -11.52
N VAL A 25 -3.95 -1.68 -10.54
CA VAL A 25 -3.52 -2.82 -9.72
C VAL A 25 -3.41 -4.09 -10.58
N PRO A 26 -4.42 -4.53 -11.35
CA PRO A 26 -4.26 -5.75 -12.13
C PRO A 26 -3.24 -5.57 -13.27
N CYS A 27 -3.08 -4.36 -13.82
CA CYS A 27 -2.04 -4.07 -14.82
C CYS A 27 -0.63 -4.25 -14.26
N MET A 28 -0.30 -3.65 -13.10
CA MET A 28 1.06 -3.72 -12.54
C MET A 28 1.47 -5.12 -12.11
N PHE A 29 0.50 -5.99 -11.79
CA PHE A 29 0.73 -7.40 -11.46
C PHE A 29 0.58 -8.34 -12.66
N SER A 30 0.23 -7.83 -13.84
CA SER A 30 0.17 -8.62 -15.08
C SER A 30 1.55 -8.74 -15.74
N ASN A 31 1.63 -9.58 -16.78
CA ASN A 31 2.78 -9.64 -17.68
C ASN A 31 2.67 -8.67 -18.87
N MET A 32 1.69 -7.76 -18.87
CA MET A 32 1.38 -6.87 -19.99
C MET A 32 1.98 -5.48 -19.78
N PRO A 33 2.60 -4.86 -20.81
CA PRO A 33 2.93 -3.45 -20.75
C PRO A 33 1.66 -2.60 -20.81
N ARG A 34 1.70 -1.39 -20.19
CA ARG A 34 0.56 -0.45 -20.12
C ARG A 34 -0.23 -0.28 -21.41
N LYS A 35 0.44 -0.19 -22.56
CA LYS A 35 -0.20 0.07 -23.87
C LYS A 35 -0.99 -1.13 -24.41
N GLU A 36 -0.72 -2.32 -23.90
CA GLU A 36 -1.29 -3.60 -24.36
C GLU A 36 -2.10 -4.29 -23.27
N TYR A 37 -2.29 -3.61 -22.11
CA TYR A 37 -3.05 -4.15 -21.02
C TYR A 37 -4.52 -4.36 -21.42
N ASP A 38 -4.99 -5.60 -21.28
CA ASP A 38 -6.38 -6.00 -21.45
C ASP A 38 -6.87 -6.68 -20.16
N ALA A 39 -7.87 -6.09 -19.51
CA ALA A 39 -8.38 -6.59 -18.24
C ALA A 39 -9.02 -7.99 -18.34
N THR A 40 -9.63 -8.30 -19.48
CA THR A 40 -10.26 -9.61 -19.70
C THR A 40 -9.19 -10.67 -19.82
N GLN A 41 -8.14 -10.42 -20.60
CA GLN A 41 -7.04 -11.36 -20.72
C GLN A 41 -6.26 -11.49 -19.41
N ALA A 42 -5.98 -10.37 -18.72
CA ALA A 42 -5.26 -10.37 -17.44
C ALA A 42 -5.95 -11.24 -16.36
N THR A 43 -7.28 -11.25 -16.32
CA THR A 43 -8.04 -12.08 -15.36
C THR A 43 -8.01 -13.58 -15.69
N HIS A 44 -7.71 -13.97 -16.93
CA HIS A 44 -7.71 -15.36 -17.41
C HIS A 44 -6.30 -15.96 -17.56
N GLN A 45 -5.27 -15.25 -17.12
CA GLN A 45 -3.88 -15.73 -17.17
C GLN A 45 -3.17 -15.47 -15.83
N GLU A 46 -2.03 -16.15 -15.66
CA GLU A 46 -1.16 -15.95 -14.51
C GLU A 46 -0.50 -14.58 -14.55
N GLY A 47 -0.50 -13.91 -13.40
CA GLY A 47 0.25 -12.69 -13.13
C GLY A 47 1.52 -12.98 -12.32
N MET A 48 2.19 -11.90 -11.90
CA MET A 48 3.46 -11.97 -11.15
C MET A 48 3.36 -12.85 -9.90
N LEU A 49 2.28 -12.71 -9.13
CA LEU A 49 2.13 -13.44 -7.86
C LEU A 49 1.91 -14.95 -8.07
N ASP A 50 1.20 -15.32 -9.13
CA ASP A 50 0.99 -16.73 -9.50
C ASP A 50 2.32 -17.39 -9.88
N VAL A 51 3.10 -16.72 -10.73
CA VAL A 51 4.40 -17.21 -11.20
C VAL A 51 5.39 -17.37 -10.05
N LEU A 52 5.41 -16.42 -9.11
CA LEU A 52 6.23 -16.51 -7.90
C LEU A 52 5.83 -17.69 -7.03
N ALA A 53 4.53 -17.88 -6.79
CA ALA A 53 4.03 -19.01 -6.01
C ALA A 53 4.34 -20.35 -6.68
N HIS A 54 4.19 -20.46 -8.01
CA HIS A 54 4.58 -21.65 -8.79
C HIS A 54 6.07 -21.95 -8.74
N ALA A 55 6.91 -20.92 -8.62
CA ALA A 55 8.35 -21.07 -8.43
C ALA A 55 8.74 -21.47 -6.98
N GLY A 56 7.78 -21.58 -6.06
CA GLY A 56 8.02 -21.94 -4.66
C GLY A 56 8.31 -20.76 -3.73
N VAL A 57 8.17 -19.52 -4.20
CA VAL A 57 8.29 -18.32 -3.35
C VAL A 57 7.05 -18.19 -2.48
N ASN A 58 7.22 -17.89 -1.20
CA ASN A 58 6.10 -17.64 -0.30
C ASN A 58 5.44 -16.30 -0.66
N VAL A 59 4.15 -16.30 -0.98
CA VAL A 59 3.42 -15.07 -1.32
C VAL A 59 2.34 -14.79 -0.27
N LEU A 60 2.24 -13.52 0.14
CA LEU A 60 1.14 -13.03 0.97
C LEU A 60 0.68 -11.65 0.50
N TRP A 61 -0.63 -11.46 0.37
CA TRP A 61 -1.24 -10.14 0.20
C TRP A 61 -1.97 -9.71 1.47
N ARG A 62 -1.69 -8.51 1.96
CA ARG A 62 -2.45 -7.86 3.04
C ARG A 62 -3.13 -6.62 2.47
N ASP A 63 -4.44 -6.56 2.61
CA ASP A 63 -5.27 -5.53 2.00
C ASP A 63 -5.85 -4.55 3.03
N ASN A 64 -5.76 -3.26 2.73
CA ASN A 64 -6.44 -2.18 3.44
C ASN A 64 -7.14 -1.21 2.47
N ASP A 65 -7.36 -1.56 1.20
CA ASP A 65 -7.84 -0.65 0.15
C ASP A 65 -9.10 -1.18 -0.58
N GLY A 66 -9.90 -1.96 0.14
CA GLY A 66 -11.15 -2.51 -0.40
C GLY A 66 -10.96 -3.56 -1.49
N GLY A 67 -9.81 -4.25 -1.49
CA GLY A 67 -9.54 -5.45 -2.28
C GLY A 67 -8.45 -5.30 -3.34
N CYS A 68 -7.84 -6.44 -3.67
CA CYS A 68 -6.72 -6.55 -4.61
C CYS A 68 -7.10 -6.54 -6.10
N LYS A 69 -8.39 -6.27 -6.40
CA LYS A 69 -8.92 -6.14 -7.77
C LYS A 69 -8.65 -7.38 -8.65
N GLY A 70 -8.60 -8.58 -8.06
CA GLY A 70 -8.34 -9.84 -8.75
C GLY A 70 -6.87 -10.26 -8.78
N ALA A 71 -5.92 -9.36 -8.48
CA ALA A 71 -4.49 -9.64 -8.56
C ALA A 71 -4.00 -10.67 -7.51
N CYS A 72 -4.76 -10.86 -6.42
CA CYS A 72 -4.40 -11.75 -5.31
C CYS A 72 -5.31 -12.98 -5.19
N ASP A 73 -6.30 -13.17 -6.07
CA ASP A 73 -7.36 -14.18 -5.92
C ASP A 73 -6.84 -15.62 -5.81
N ARG A 74 -5.64 -15.87 -6.35
CA ARG A 74 -5.01 -17.20 -6.45
C ARG A 74 -3.83 -17.40 -5.48
N VAL A 75 -3.56 -16.43 -4.60
CA VAL A 75 -2.51 -16.51 -3.58
C VAL A 75 -3.08 -16.24 -2.18
N PRO A 76 -2.39 -16.65 -1.09
CA PRO A 76 -2.82 -16.31 0.27
C PRO A 76 -2.99 -14.80 0.43
N HIS A 77 -4.18 -14.38 0.85
CA HIS A 77 -4.50 -12.97 1.06
C HIS A 77 -5.40 -12.76 2.28
N ILE A 78 -5.25 -11.59 2.92
CA ILE A 78 -5.99 -11.23 4.12
C ILE A 78 -6.49 -9.79 3.97
N ASP A 79 -7.79 -9.61 4.16
CA ASP A 79 -8.40 -8.29 4.37
C ASP A 79 -8.17 -7.85 5.81
N MET A 80 -7.25 -6.91 5.99
CA MET A 80 -6.80 -6.48 7.32
C MET A 80 -7.85 -5.60 8.02
N THR A 81 -8.78 -5.00 7.27
CA THR A 81 -9.87 -4.17 7.83
C THR A 81 -10.82 -5.00 8.69
N LYS A 82 -11.00 -6.28 8.35
CA LYS A 82 -11.87 -7.22 9.09
C LYS A 82 -11.36 -7.55 10.49
N LEU A 83 -10.10 -7.25 10.80
CA LEU A 83 -9.54 -7.44 12.14
C LEU A 83 -10.09 -6.43 13.15
N LYS A 84 -10.60 -5.28 12.69
CA LYS A 84 -11.22 -4.22 13.51
C LYS A 84 -10.36 -3.86 14.73
N LEU A 85 -9.06 -3.67 14.50
CA LEU A 85 -8.09 -3.37 15.54
C LEU A 85 -8.38 -1.99 16.15
N PRO A 86 -8.72 -1.86 17.44
CA PRO A 86 -9.16 -0.58 18.01
C PRO A 86 -8.12 0.55 17.92
N GLN A 87 -6.83 0.20 17.86
CA GLN A 87 -5.75 1.18 17.78
C GLN A 87 -5.51 1.72 16.36
N ASP A 88 -5.94 1.00 15.33
CA ASP A 88 -5.70 1.36 13.92
C ASP A 88 -7.00 1.60 13.15
N CYS A 89 -8.16 1.18 13.67
CA CYS A 89 -9.45 1.21 12.97
C CYS A 89 -10.52 2.02 13.71
N ASP A 90 -11.23 2.83 12.95
CA ASP A 90 -12.43 3.57 13.36
C ASP A 90 -13.62 3.17 12.46
N GLY A 91 -14.45 2.28 13.01
CA GLY A 91 -15.53 1.63 12.27
C GLY A 91 -14.99 0.71 11.18
N GLU A 92 -15.33 1.00 9.93
CA GLU A 92 -14.92 0.23 8.75
C GLU A 92 -13.67 0.83 8.05
N VAL A 93 -13.06 1.87 8.63
CA VAL A 93 -11.85 2.50 8.09
C VAL A 93 -10.68 2.22 9.00
N CYS A 94 -9.59 1.73 8.43
CA CYS A 94 -8.34 1.51 9.14
C CYS A 94 -7.21 2.34 8.56
N MET A 95 -6.32 2.77 9.43
CA MET A 95 -5.05 3.36 9.09
C MET A 95 -4.08 2.27 8.60
N ASP A 96 -3.18 2.60 7.67
CA ASP A 96 -2.33 1.61 7.00
C ASP A 96 -1.36 0.85 7.93
N ASN A 97 -1.13 1.33 9.15
CA ASN A 97 -0.40 0.56 10.16
C ASN A 97 -1.04 -0.79 10.48
N VAL A 98 -2.35 -0.97 10.22
CA VAL A 98 -3.03 -2.27 10.33
C VAL A 98 -2.32 -3.36 9.51
N LEU A 99 -1.71 -2.99 8.37
CA LEU A 99 -0.99 -3.92 7.48
C LEU A 99 0.25 -4.53 8.16
N LEU A 100 0.83 -3.84 9.14
CA LEU A 100 2.01 -4.29 9.89
C LEU A 100 1.65 -5.15 11.12
N TYR A 101 0.38 -5.20 11.51
CA TYR A 101 -0.05 -5.99 12.65
C TYR A 101 0.33 -7.47 12.49
N LYS A 102 1.14 -7.99 13.40
CA LYS A 102 1.68 -9.37 13.37
C LYS A 102 2.37 -9.74 12.05
N LEU A 103 2.96 -8.76 11.36
CA LEU A 103 3.74 -9.05 10.15
C LEU A 103 5.03 -9.79 10.51
N ASN A 104 5.64 -9.44 11.64
CA ASN A 104 6.79 -10.13 12.24
C ASN A 104 6.54 -11.63 12.45
N ASP A 105 5.33 -12.03 12.86
CA ASP A 105 4.99 -13.44 13.09
C ASP A 105 5.02 -14.23 11.77
N TYR A 106 4.49 -13.64 10.68
CA TYR A 106 4.54 -14.23 9.35
C TYR A 106 5.99 -14.31 8.83
N ILE A 107 6.76 -13.22 8.90
CA ILE A 107 8.17 -13.20 8.46
C ILE A 107 8.98 -14.25 9.24
N ASN A 108 8.74 -14.39 10.55
CA ASN A 108 9.41 -15.41 11.36
C ASN A 108 9.09 -16.85 10.94
N SER A 109 7.90 -17.08 10.40
CA SER A 109 7.48 -18.40 9.90
C SER A 109 8.06 -18.77 8.53
N LEU A 110 8.62 -17.79 7.79
CA LEU A 110 9.25 -18.02 6.49
C LEU A 110 10.53 -18.87 6.66
N LYS A 111 10.62 -19.91 5.84
CA LYS A 111 11.80 -20.80 5.75
C LYS A 111 12.67 -20.51 4.53
N ASP A 112 12.07 -19.94 3.50
CA ASP A 112 12.67 -19.63 2.20
C ASP A 112 12.22 -18.23 1.76
N ASP A 113 12.49 -17.88 0.50
CA ASP A 113 12.16 -16.58 -0.09
C ASP A 113 10.67 -16.24 0.06
N GLY A 114 10.39 -14.95 0.24
CA GLY A 114 9.03 -14.44 0.41
C GLY A 114 8.80 -13.09 -0.27
N VAL A 115 7.60 -12.91 -0.81
CA VAL A 115 7.09 -11.66 -1.35
C VAL A 115 5.79 -11.33 -0.63
N ILE A 116 5.77 -10.19 0.04
CA ILE A 116 4.62 -9.71 0.81
C ILE A 116 4.15 -8.40 0.20
N VAL A 117 2.89 -8.37 -0.23
CA VAL A 117 2.23 -7.15 -0.72
C VAL A 117 1.45 -6.51 0.42
N LEU A 118 1.72 -5.23 0.67
CA LEU A 118 0.98 -4.39 1.62
C LEU A 118 0.18 -3.36 0.81
N HIS A 119 -1.10 -3.62 0.58
CA HIS A 119 -1.96 -2.76 -0.24
C HIS A 119 -2.62 -1.69 0.65
N GLN A 120 -2.06 -0.48 0.57
CA GLN A 120 -2.41 0.68 1.39
C GLN A 120 -3.64 1.41 0.87
N MET A 121 -4.44 1.94 1.79
CA MET A 121 -5.43 2.98 1.51
C MET A 121 -4.74 4.31 1.11
N GLY A 122 -3.56 4.57 1.67
CA GLY A 122 -2.71 5.71 1.30
C GLY A 122 -3.47 7.03 1.36
N SER A 123 -3.45 7.76 0.25
CA SER A 123 -4.08 9.08 0.11
C SER A 123 -5.49 9.03 -0.51
N HIS A 124 -6.22 7.91 -0.40
CA HIS A 124 -7.54 7.78 -1.02
C HIS A 124 -8.54 8.85 -0.52
N GLY A 125 -9.11 9.59 -1.47
CA GLY A 125 -10.11 10.64 -1.26
C GLY A 125 -11.56 10.14 -1.31
N PRO A 126 -12.56 11.03 -1.24
CA PRO A 126 -12.43 12.45 -0.90
C PRO A 126 -12.13 12.67 0.60
N ALA A 127 -12.23 11.64 1.43
CA ALA A 127 -12.03 11.70 2.88
C ALA A 127 -10.54 11.73 3.30
N TYR A 128 -9.71 12.59 2.67
CA TYR A 128 -8.26 12.66 2.94
C TYR A 128 -7.94 12.88 4.42
N TYR A 129 -8.79 13.62 5.14
CA TYR A 129 -8.63 13.89 6.57
C TYR A 129 -8.67 12.62 7.44
N ARG A 130 -9.18 11.50 6.92
CA ARG A 130 -9.17 10.18 7.58
C ARG A 130 -7.95 9.34 7.24
N ARG A 131 -6.97 9.90 6.53
CA ARG A 131 -5.72 9.24 6.10
C ARG A 131 -4.49 9.67 6.93
N SER A 132 -4.71 10.43 8.00
CA SER A 132 -3.65 10.88 8.90
C SER A 132 -4.15 10.86 10.34
N THR A 133 -3.24 10.68 11.29
CA THR A 133 -3.48 10.89 12.73
C THR A 133 -2.97 12.27 13.16
N PRO A 134 -3.37 12.78 14.35
CA PRO A 134 -3.00 14.14 14.80
C PRO A 134 -1.50 14.42 14.77
N GLU A 135 -0.66 13.42 15.09
CA GLU A 135 0.80 13.54 15.07
C GLU A 135 1.41 13.71 13.67
N PHE A 136 0.66 13.42 12.60
CA PHE A 136 1.07 13.65 11.21
C PHE A 136 0.34 14.81 10.54
N GLN A 137 -0.46 15.60 11.30
CA GLN A 137 -1.12 16.81 10.80
C GLN A 137 -0.23 18.06 10.95
N ALA A 138 0.89 18.08 10.21
CA ALA A 138 1.84 19.19 10.26
C ALA A 138 1.35 20.45 9.50
N PHE A 139 0.51 20.26 8.48
CA PHE A 139 -0.01 21.34 7.63
C PHE A 139 -1.44 21.72 8.03
N SER A 140 -1.70 23.02 8.12
CA SER A 140 -2.99 23.59 8.52
C SER A 140 -3.24 24.94 7.85
N PRO A 141 -4.51 25.36 7.64
CA PRO A 141 -5.76 24.66 8.00
C PRO A 141 -6.03 23.42 7.13
N THR A 142 -6.86 22.48 7.62
CA THR A 142 -7.25 21.25 6.89
C THR A 142 -8.70 21.31 6.38
N CYS A 143 -9.03 20.40 5.46
CA CYS A 143 -10.34 20.12 4.90
C CYS A 143 -10.91 18.84 5.53
N ASN A 144 -11.64 18.99 6.64
CA ASN A 144 -12.19 17.85 7.39
C ASN A 144 -13.60 17.48 6.89
N SER A 145 -13.76 17.28 5.58
CA SER A 145 -15.04 17.00 4.93
C SER A 145 -14.86 16.10 3.70
N ASN A 146 -15.91 15.34 3.36
CA ASN A 146 -15.99 14.64 2.07
C ASN A 146 -16.40 15.57 0.93
N GLN A 147 -16.99 16.73 1.24
CA GLN A 147 -17.34 17.77 0.27
C GLN A 147 -16.13 18.66 0.00
N ILE A 148 -15.10 18.07 -0.61
CA ILE A 148 -13.79 18.73 -0.83
C ILE A 148 -13.88 19.99 -1.70
N GLN A 149 -14.92 20.11 -2.52
CA GLN A 149 -15.21 21.30 -3.33
C GLN A 149 -15.59 22.53 -2.50
N ASP A 150 -16.02 22.34 -1.25
CA ASP A 150 -16.38 23.43 -0.34
C ASP A 150 -15.17 23.95 0.45
N CYS A 151 -14.05 23.24 0.40
CA CYS A 151 -12.79 23.62 1.03
C CYS A 151 -11.99 24.55 0.12
N SER A 152 -11.15 25.41 0.73
CA SER A 152 -10.15 26.13 -0.05
C SER A 152 -9.14 25.14 -0.65
N HIS A 153 -8.54 25.52 -1.78
CA HIS A 153 -7.48 24.74 -2.39
C HIS A 153 -6.33 24.45 -1.40
N GLU A 154 -5.94 25.45 -0.61
CA GLU A 154 -4.91 25.31 0.43
C GLU A 154 -5.31 24.28 1.50
N GLN A 155 -6.55 24.32 1.98
CA GLN A 155 -7.03 23.31 2.95
C GLN A 155 -6.96 21.90 2.38
N LEU A 156 -7.34 21.73 1.11
CA LEU A 156 -7.31 20.44 0.45
C LEU A 156 -5.86 19.94 0.29
N VAL A 157 -4.95 20.79 -0.20
CA VAL A 157 -3.52 20.47 -0.35
C VAL A 157 -2.90 20.11 1.00
N ASN A 158 -3.11 20.92 2.04
CA ASN A 158 -2.61 20.62 3.39
C ASN A 158 -3.10 19.27 3.91
N THR A 159 -4.37 18.93 3.65
CA THR A 159 -4.95 17.65 4.08
C THR A 159 -4.36 16.47 3.33
N TYR A 160 -4.15 16.63 2.02
CA TYR A 160 -3.48 15.63 1.18
C TYR A 160 -2.02 15.44 1.62
N ASP A 161 -1.27 16.52 1.84
CA ASP A 161 0.13 16.47 2.28
C ASP A 161 0.29 15.78 3.65
N ASN A 162 -0.66 15.97 4.57
CA ASN A 162 -0.69 15.25 5.84
C ASN A 162 -0.86 13.73 5.65
N SER A 163 -1.63 13.28 4.64
CA SER A 163 -1.71 11.85 4.30
C SER A 163 -0.38 11.30 3.78
N ILE A 164 0.39 12.11 3.02
CA ILE A 164 1.73 11.72 2.57
C ILE A 164 2.69 11.56 3.76
N LEU A 165 2.58 12.42 4.78
CA LEU A 165 3.37 12.27 6.01
C LEU A 165 3.07 10.96 6.74
N TYR A 166 1.81 10.50 6.72
CA TYR A 166 1.44 9.20 7.27
C TYR A 166 2.04 8.05 6.45
N THR A 167 1.94 8.10 5.11
CA THR A 167 2.57 7.11 4.23
C THR A 167 4.09 7.05 4.41
N ASP A 168 4.78 8.20 4.50
CA ASP A 168 6.22 8.31 4.81
C ASP A 168 6.57 7.59 6.12
N ALA A 169 5.72 7.70 7.14
CA ALA A 169 5.92 7.04 8.42
C ALA A 169 5.66 5.53 8.40
N MET A 170 4.63 5.07 7.68
CA MET A 170 4.34 3.65 7.53
C MET A 170 5.46 2.94 6.75
N LEU A 171 5.97 3.58 5.69
CA LEU A 171 7.10 3.05 4.91
C LEU A 171 8.39 3.01 5.74
N ASP A 172 8.70 4.04 6.51
CA ASP A 172 9.80 4.04 7.50
C ASP A 172 9.66 2.89 8.51
N ALA A 173 8.46 2.68 9.06
CA ALA A 173 8.20 1.57 9.97
C ALA A 173 8.39 0.19 9.30
N THR A 174 8.01 0.07 8.02
CA THR A 174 8.22 -1.16 7.24
C THR A 174 9.71 -1.42 6.99
N ILE A 175 10.49 -0.40 6.61
CA ILE A 175 11.95 -0.52 6.45
C ILE A 175 12.60 -0.95 7.76
N LYS A 176 12.22 -0.32 8.88
CA LYS A 176 12.73 -0.67 10.21
C LYS A 176 12.37 -2.08 10.64
N LEU A 177 11.18 -2.56 10.29
CA LEU A 177 10.79 -3.95 10.51
C LEU A 177 11.68 -4.90 9.70
N LEU A 178 11.84 -4.64 8.40
CA LEU A 178 12.64 -5.48 7.51
C LEU A 178 14.11 -5.56 7.97
N ARG A 179 14.71 -4.43 8.35
CA ARG A 179 16.09 -4.38 8.88
C ARG A 179 16.34 -5.25 10.11
N GLN A 180 15.29 -5.61 10.87
CA GLN A 180 15.43 -6.55 12.00
C GLN A 180 15.75 -7.98 11.56
N TYR A 181 15.63 -8.27 10.26
CA TYR A 181 15.81 -9.60 9.68
C TYR A 181 16.99 -9.67 8.70
N ASP A 182 17.84 -8.65 8.63
CA ASP A 182 19.00 -8.61 7.71
C ASP A 182 20.06 -9.70 8.03
N ASP A 183 19.98 -10.34 9.20
CA ASP A 183 20.80 -11.51 9.57
C ASP A 183 20.32 -12.82 8.93
N ARG A 184 19.07 -12.86 8.47
CA ARG A 184 18.40 -14.04 7.91
C ARG A 184 18.01 -13.88 6.45
N PHE A 185 17.66 -12.68 6.02
CA PHE A 185 17.15 -12.40 4.69
C PHE A 185 17.89 -11.24 4.05
N ASN A 186 18.01 -11.27 2.72
CA ASN A 186 18.29 -10.07 1.95
C ASN A 186 16.98 -9.32 1.76
N THR A 187 16.76 -8.26 2.54
CA THR A 187 15.49 -7.55 2.53
C THR A 187 15.45 -6.44 1.46
N ALA A 188 14.27 -6.23 0.88
CA ALA A 188 14.00 -5.15 -0.06
C ALA A 188 12.56 -4.65 0.10
N LEU A 189 12.37 -3.34 -0.08
CA LEU A 189 11.06 -2.71 -0.14
C LEU A 189 10.95 -1.92 -1.44
N VAL A 190 9.87 -2.14 -2.19
CA VAL A 190 9.48 -1.33 -3.33
C VAL A 190 8.13 -0.71 -3.02
N TYR A 191 8.06 0.62 -3.12
CA TYR A 191 6.82 1.38 -2.99
C TYR A 191 6.51 2.09 -4.31
N LEU A 192 5.25 1.99 -4.72
CA LEU A 192 4.65 2.71 -5.83
C LEU A 192 3.16 2.92 -5.53
N SER A 193 2.64 4.08 -5.92
CA SER A 193 1.20 4.33 -5.93
C SER A 193 0.58 3.77 -7.21
N ASP A 194 -0.71 3.45 -7.18
CA ASP A 194 -1.47 2.98 -8.31
C ASP A 194 -1.78 4.08 -9.33
N HIS A 195 -1.89 5.35 -8.92
CA HIS A 195 -2.06 6.51 -9.82
C HIS A 195 -1.69 7.87 -9.22
#